data_AF-A0A2V4EC76-F1
#
_entry.id   AF-A0A2V4EC76-F1
#
_cell.length_a   1.000
_cell.length_b   1.000
_cell.length_c   1.000
_cell.angle_alpha   90.00
_cell.angle_beta   90.00
_cell.angle_gamma   90.00
#
_symmetry.space_group_name_H-M   'P 1'
#
loop_
_entity.id
_entity.type
_entity.pdbx_description
1 polymer ?
#
loop_
_entity_poly.entity_id
_entity_poly.type
_entity_poly.pdbx_seq_one_letter_code
_entity_poly.pdbx_strand_id
1 'polypeptide(L)' 'MNYKEWKREYLELLTEVIKNHKYSEYYNNEFIEELANELLMRGYFDEDYGHWQVTPAEQAIKESFEL' A
#
# COMPACT_ATOMS: atom_id res chain seq x y z
N MET A 1 11.33 8.11 -13.86
CA MET A 1 11.23 7.21 -12.70
C MET A 1 10.55 5.94 -13.15
N ASN A 2 11.20 4.79 -13.03
CA ASN A 2 10.56 3.50 -13.33
C ASN A 2 9.75 3.01 -12.11
N TYR A 3 8.86 2.03 -12.32
CA TYR A 3 8.00 1.51 -11.25
C TYR A 3 8.77 1.08 -10.00
N LYS A 4 9.92 0.41 -10.17
CA LYS A 4 10.74 -0.08 -9.04
C LYS A 4 11.31 1.06 -8.20
N GLU A 5 11.76 2.14 -8.84
CA GLU A 5 12.25 3.33 -8.16
C GLU A 5 11.13 4.02 -7.38
N TRP A 6 9.97 4.21 -8.03
CA TRP A 6 8.80 4.80 -7.38
C TRP A 6 8.32 3.98 -6.20
N LYS A 7 8.22 2.65 -6.36
CA LYS A 7 7.76 1.74 -5.29
C LYS A 7 8.68 1.83 -4.09
N ARG A 8 10.00 1.85 -4.31
CA ARG A 8 10.99 2.00 -3.25
C ARG A 8 10.81 3.32 -2.51
N GLU A 9 10.79 4.44 -3.22
CA GLU A 9 10.63 5.78 -2.61
C GLU A 9 9.30 5.90 -1.85
N TYR A 10 8.21 5.37 -2.40
CA TYR A 10 6.90 5.34 -1.75
C TYR A 10 6.94 4.52 -0.45
N LEU A 11 7.50 3.31 -0.49
CA LEU A 11 7.61 2.44 0.70
C LEU A 11 8.53 3.05 1.76
N GLU A 12 9.63 3.71 1.37
CA GLU A 12 10.52 4.43 2.29
C GLU A 12 9.75 5.54 3.02
N LEU A 13 9.00 6.38 2.29
CA LEU A 13 8.18 7.44 2.88
C LEU A 13 7.06 6.89 3.77
N LEU A 14 6.34 5.87 3.30
CA LEU A 14 5.25 5.26 4.07
C LEU A 14 5.77 4.61 5.36
N THR A 15 6.91 3.94 5.30
CA THR A 15 7.60 3.37 6.46
C THR A 15 7.98 4.44 7.47
N GLU A 16 8.50 5.59 7.02
CA GLU A 16 8.82 6.72 7.91
C GLU A 16 7.57 7.30 8.58
N VAL A 17 6.47 7.45 7.83
CA VAL A 17 5.18 7.90 8.38
C VAL A 17 4.67 6.92 9.44
N ILE A 18 4.73 5.61 9.17
CA ILE A 18 4.34 4.59 10.14
C ILE A 18 5.23 4.70 11.37
N LYS A 19 6.56 4.74 11.24
CA LYS A 19 7.49 4.82 12.40
C LYS A 19 7.22 6.01 13.31
N ASN A 20 6.81 7.16 12.75
CA ASN A 20 6.51 8.37 13.50
C ASN A 20 5.09 8.37 14.12
N HIS A 21 4.26 7.37 13.83
CA HIS A 21 2.92 7.27 14.40
C HIS A 21 2.98 6.84 15.87
N LYS A 22 2.10 7.42 16.71
CA LYS A 22 2.10 7.22 18.17
C LYS A 22 1.95 5.76 18.65
N TYR A 23 1.41 4.87 17.82
CA TYR A 23 1.24 3.45 18.16
C TYR A 23 2.39 2.56 17.66
N SER A 24 3.34 3.13 16.92
CA SER A 24 4.43 2.36 16.33
C SER A 24 5.51 1.98 17.35
N GLU A 25 5.43 2.50 18.58
CA GLU A 25 6.25 2.03 19.71
C GLU A 25 6.07 0.53 20.01
N TYR A 26 4.94 -0.06 19.61
CA TYR A 26 4.63 -1.48 19.81
C TYR A 26 5.01 -2.35 18.61
N TYR A 27 5.51 -1.78 17.52
CA TYR A 27 5.81 -2.50 16.30
C TYR A 27 7.30 -2.67 16.12
N ASN A 28 7.71 -3.88 15.73
CA ASN A 28 9.07 -4.10 15.26
C ASN A 28 9.20 -3.64 13.79
N ASN A 29 10.43 -3.51 13.30
CA ASN A 29 10.67 -3.03 11.93
C ASN A 29 10.08 -3.98 10.87
N GLU A 30 10.13 -5.29 11.09
CA GLU A 30 9.59 -6.30 10.17
C GLU A 30 8.08 -6.10 9.97
N PHE A 31 7.33 -5.93 11.06
CA PHE A 31 5.90 -5.66 11.01
C PHE A 31 5.57 -4.33 10.33
N ILE A 32 6.40 -3.30 10.53
CA ILE A 32 6.22 -2.00 9.86
C ILE A 32 6.40 -2.15 8.34
N GLU A 33 7.40 -2.91 7.90
CA GLU A 33 7.66 -3.17 6.49
C GLU A 33 6.51 -3.99 5.85
N GLU A 34 6.01 -5.01 6.54
CA GLU A 34 4.84 -5.77 6.11
C GLU A 34 3.60 -4.89 5.99
N LEU A 35 3.33 -4.05 6.99
CA LEU A 35 2.21 -3.11 7.01
C LEU A 35 2.29 -2.10 5.86
N ALA A 36 3.48 -1.56 5.56
CA ALA A 36 3.66 -0.64 4.44
C ALA A 36 3.32 -1.30 3.10
N ASN A 37 3.74 -2.56 2.90
CA ASN A 37 3.39 -3.32 1.70
C ASN A 37 1.88 -3.64 1.65
N GLU A 38 1.28 -4.02 2.77
CA GLU A 38 -0.17 -4.29 2.83
C GLU A 38 -0.98 -3.05 2.47
N LEU A 39 -0.61 -1.88 2.97
CA LEU A 39 -1.28 -0.61 2.67
C LEU A 39 -1.13 -0.22 1.20
N LEU A 40 0.03 -0.44 0.60
CA LEU A 40 0.23 -0.25 -0.84
C LEU A 40 -0.72 -1.14 -1.67
N MET A 41 -0.84 -2.42 -1.31
CA MET A 41 -1.73 -3.37 -1.97
C MET A 41 -3.21 -3.00 -1.78
N ARG A 42 -3.61 -2.61 -0.56
CA ARG A 42 -4.99 -2.25 -0.23
C ARG A 42 -5.49 -0.97 -0.90
N GLY A 43 -4.59 -0.04 -1.25
CA GLY A 43 -5.01 1.14 -2.00
C GLY A 43 -5.28 0.84 -3.48
N TYR A 44 -5.20 -0.43 -3.91
CA TYR A 44 -5.38 -0.86 -5.31
C TYR A 44 -4.35 -0.23 -6.23
N PHE A 45 -3.08 -0.18 -5.81
CA PHE A 45 -2.03 0.27 -6.70
C PHE A 45 -1.78 -0.76 -7.80
N ASP A 46 -1.87 -0.34 -9.05
CA ASP A 46 -1.58 -1.19 -10.20
C ASP A 46 -0.10 -1.11 -10.55
N GLU A 47 0.62 -2.20 -10.26
CA GLU A 47 2.06 -2.31 -10.47
C GLU A 47 2.47 -2.22 -11.96
N ASP A 48 1.61 -2.70 -12.86
CA ASP A 48 1.91 -2.77 -14.30
C ASP A 48 1.78 -1.39 -14.95
N TYR A 49 0.90 -0.54 -14.42
CA TYR A 49 0.60 0.78 -14.97
C TYR A 49 1.11 1.95 -14.11
N GLY A 50 1.63 1.67 -12.90
CA GLY A 50 2.28 2.66 -12.06
C GLY A 50 1.32 3.72 -11.50
N HIS A 51 0.05 3.40 -11.31
CA HIS A 51 -0.95 4.31 -10.77
C HIS A 51 -1.92 3.63 -9.81
N TRP A 52 -2.55 4.41 -8.94
CA TRP A 52 -3.67 3.93 -8.12
C TRP A 52 -4.87 3.64 -9.02
N GLN A 53 -5.42 2.43 -8.93
CA GLN A 53 -6.75 2.17 -9.46
C GLN A 53 -7.77 2.72 -8.46
N VAL A 54 -8.58 3.66 -8.93
CA VAL A 54 -9.84 3.95 -8.25
C VAL A 54 -10.81 2.89 -8.72
N THR A 55 -10.92 1.77 -8.01
CA THR A 55 -11.97 0.79 -8.29
C THR A 55 -13.31 1.49 -8.05
N PRO A 56 -14.14 1.72 -9.09
CA PRO A 56 -15.45 2.31 -8.88
C PRO A 56 -16.26 1.42 -7.93
N ALA A 57 -17.13 2.01 -7.12
CA ALA A 57 -17.90 1.27 -6.12
C ALA A 57 -18.68 0.10 -6.76
N GLU A 58 -19.16 0.28 -7.99
CA GLU A 58 -19.86 -0.72 -8.78
C GLU A 58 -18.99 -1.93 -9.11
N GLN A 59 -17.70 -1.72 -9.38
CA GLN A 59 -16.77 -2.80 -9.69
C GLN A 59 -16.32 -3.53 -8.42
N ALA A 60 -16.08 -2.80 -7.33
CA ALA A 60 -15.77 -3.41 -6.02
C ALA A 60 -16.91 -4.31 -5.51
N ILE A 61 -18.16 -3.88 -5.71
CA ILE A 61 -19.35 -4.69 -5.39
C ILE A 61 -19.37 -5.96 -6.24
N LYS A 62 -19.17 -5.84 -7.55
CA LYS A 62 -19.21 -6.99 -8.46
C LYS A 62 -18.17 -8.06 -8.09
N GLU A 63 -16.93 -7.64 -7.85
CA GLU A 63 -15.82 -8.54 -7.50
C GLU A 63 -16.00 -9.20 -6.13
N SER A 64 -16.73 -8.57 -5.19
CA SER A 64 -16.97 -9.11 -3.85
C SER A 64 -17.98 -10.27 -3.80
N PHE A 65 -18.79 -10.45 -4.85
CA PHE A 65 -19.85 -11.46 -4.90
C PHE A 65 -19.62 -12.57 -5.94
N GLU A 66 -18.50 -12.54 -6.67
CA GLU A 66 -18.11 -13.56 -7.67
C GLU A 66 -17.17 -14.65 -7.09
N LEU A 67 -17.27 -14.96 -5.79
CA LEU A 67 -16.60 -16.12 -5.16
C LEU A 67 -17.32 -17.45 -5.41
#